data_AF-A0A8T6FQ86-F1
#
_entry.id   AF-A0A8T6FQ86-F1
#
_cell.length_a   1.000
_cell.length_b   1.000
_cell.length_c   1.000
_cell.angle_alpha   90.00
_cell.angle_beta   90.00
_cell.angle_gamma   90.00
#
_symmetry.space_group_name_H-M   'P 1'
#
loop_
_entity.id
_entity.type
_entity.pdbx_description
1 polymer ?
#
loop_
_entity_poly.entity_id
_entity_poly.type
_entity_poly.pdbx_seq_one_letter_code
_entity_poly.pdbx_strand_id
1 'polypeptide(L)' 'NQESFFVRHAYFLGQNDPYKALKTTLKAEINEEAWETLHSDTSRPFDKPESGRIAVKVINHLGDEVMKVFRID' A
#
# COMPACT_ATOMS: atom_id res chain seq x y z
N ASN A 1 9.35 14.36 -17.33
CA ASN A 1 9.60 13.57 -16.11
C ASN A 1 8.75 14.08 -14.96
N GLN A 2 7.64 13.39 -14.66
CA GLN A 2 6.87 13.60 -13.42
C GLN A 2 7.43 12.64 -12.37
N GLU A 3 8.67 12.89 -11.96
CA GLU A 3 9.50 11.97 -11.16
C GLU A 3 9.12 11.88 -9.67
N SER A 4 8.22 12.73 -9.19
CA SER A 4 7.82 12.76 -7.79
C SER A 4 6.35 12.39 -7.63
N PHE A 5 6.10 11.15 -7.20
CA PHE A 5 4.81 10.75 -6.66
C PHE A 5 4.87 10.86 -5.14
N PHE A 6 3.81 11.39 -4.54
CA PHE A 6 3.62 11.32 -3.09
C PHE A 6 2.83 10.05 -2.77
N VAL A 7 3.45 9.15 -2.02
CA VAL A 7 2.76 7.96 -1.51
C VAL A 7 1.71 8.42 -0.51
N ARG A 8 0.42 8.22 -0.82
CA ARG A 8 -0.67 8.46 0.13
C ARG A 8 -0.90 7.25 1.02
N HIS A 9 -1.02 6.08 0.41
CA HIS A 9 -1.28 4.83 1.09
C HIS A 9 -0.37 3.72 0.55
N ALA A 10 0.03 2.82 1.44
CA ALA A 10 0.76 1.61 1.09
C ALA A 10 0.11 0.43 1.80
N TYR A 11 -0.12 -0.66 1.06
CA TYR A 11 -0.80 -1.85 1.54
C TYR A 11 0.07 -3.07 1.27
N PHE A 12 0.01 -4.06 2.16
CA PHE A 12 0.79 -5.28 2.10
C PHE A 12 -0.14 -6.48 1.93
N LEU A 13 -0.37 -6.85 0.68
CA LEU A 13 -1.14 -8.04 0.30
C LEU A 13 -0.18 -9.23 0.21
N GLY A 14 0.09 -9.89 1.35
CA GLY A 14 0.94 -11.08 1.41
C GLY A 14 0.16 -12.39 1.38
N GLN A 15 0.77 -13.45 0.85
CA GLN A 15 0.41 -14.85 1.16
C GLN A 15 1.21 -15.27 2.41
N ASN A 16 0.61 -16.08 3.29
CA ASN A 16 1.20 -16.58 4.56
C ASN A 16 1.30 -15.60 5.74
N ASP A 17 0.19 -14.96 6.11
CA ASP A 17 0.01 -14.31 7.41
C ASP A 17 1.21 -13.42 7.85
N PRO A 18 1.50 -12.36 7.07
CA PRO A 18 2.65 -11.48 7.31
C PRO A 18 2.64 -10.83 8.72
N TYR A 19 1.49 -10.82 9.39
CA TYR A 19 1.30 -10.40 10.77
C TYR A 19 2.19 -11.21 11.73
N LYS A 20 2.21 -12.54 11.54
CA LYS A 20 2.97 -13.45 12.40
C LYS A 20 4.47 -13.22 12.24
N ALA A 21 4.95 -13.04 11.01
CA ALA A 21 6.35 -12.75 10.73
C ALA A 21 6.78 -11.38 11.31
N LEU A 22 5.93 -10.36 11.18
CA LEU A 22 6.22 -9.01 11.70
C LEU A 22 6.20 -8.97 13.24
N LYS A 23 5.22 -9.63 13.88
CA LYS A 23 5.11 -9.74 15.34
C LYS A 23 6.32 -10.44 15.94
N THR A 24 6.78 -11.52 15.32
CA THR A 24 8.00 -12.22 15.75
C THR A 24 9.26 -11.37 15.57
N THR A 25 9.34 -10.60 14.48
CA THR A 25 10.53 -9.79 14.17
C THR A 25 10.64 -8.54 15.04
N LEU A 26 9.53 -7.83 15.29
CA LEU A 26 9.53 -6.58 16.06
C LEU A 26 9.46 -6.78 17.58
N LYS A 27 9.13 -7.99 18.06
CA LYS A 27 8.94 -8.30 19.50
C LYS A 27 8.06 -7.26 20.23
N ALA A 28 7.12 -6.65 19.52
CA ALA A 28 6.22 -5.62 20.03
C ALA A 28 4.77 -6.02 19.72
N GLU A 29 3.83 -5.60 20.57
CA GLU A 29 2.41 -5.72 20.28
C GLU A 29 2.07 -4.81 19.10
N ILE A 30 1.84 -5.42 17.94
CA ILE A 30 1.32 -4.73 16.77
C ILE A 30 -0.16 -4.46 17.06
N ASN A 31 -0.57 -3.19 17.00
CA ASN A 31 -1.98 -2.81 17.07
C ASN A 31 -2.73 -3.47 15.91
N GLU A 32 -3.67 -4.37 16.23
CA GLU A 32 -4.43 -5.16 15.25
C GLU A 32 -5.25 -4.28 14.30
N GLU A 33 -5.87 -3.20 14.80
CA GLU A 33 -6.62 -2.25 13.99
C GLU A 33 -5.71 -1.54 12.98
N ALA A 34 -4.51 -1.13 13.41
CA ALA A 34 -3.51 -0.54 12.52
C ALA A 34 -3.05 -1.54 11.46
N TRP A 35 -2.93 -2.83 11.80
CA TRP A 35 -2.53 -3.87 10.88
C TRP A 35 -3.61 -4.22 9.85
N GLU A 36 -4.86 -4.39 10.27
CA GLU A 36 -5.99 -4.66 9.37
C GLU A 36 -6.10 -3.62 8.27
N THR A 37 -5.83 -2.36 8.62
CA THR A 37 -5.86 -1.28 7.65
C THR A 37 -4.70 -1.29 6.64
N LEU A 38 -3.59 -1.98 6.95
CA LEU A 38 -2.43 -2.14 6.05
C LEU A 38 -2.55 -3.43 5.23
N HIS A 39 -3.31 -4.41 5.69
CA HIS A 39 -3.58 -5.67 5.01
C HIS A 39 -4.94 -5.64 4.29
N SER A 40 -5.14 -4.63 3.44
CA SER A 40 -6.38 -4.45 2.67
C SER A 40 -6.06 -4.20 1.20
N ASP A 41 -6.92 -4.70 0.31
CA ASP A 41 -6.89 -4.38 -1.13
C ASP A 41 -7.67 -3.10 -1.45
N THR A 42 -8.39 -2.59 -0.46
CA THR A 42 -9.24 -1.43 -0.56
C THR A 42 -8.57 -0.24 0.10
N SER A 43 -8.39 0.83 -0.67
CA SER A 43 -7.82 2.05 -0.14
C SER A 43 -8.78 2.73 0.85
N ARG A 44 -8.23 3.32 1.91
CA ARG A 44 -8.99 4.29 2.73
C ARG A 44 -9.42 5.48 1.87
N PRO A 45 -10.54 6.16 2.18
CA PRO A 45 -10.92 7.38 1.46
C PRO A 45 -9.80 8.44 1.48
N PHE A 46 -9.59 9.12 0.37
CA PHE A 46 -8.66 10.25 0.26
C PHE A 46 -9.18 11.26 -0.76
N ASP A 47 -8.81 12.54 -0.57
CA ASP A 47 -9.24 13.60 -1.45
C ASP A 47 -8.73 13.40 -2.87
N LYS A 48 -9.59 13.71 -3.84
CA LYS A 48 -9.24 13.69 -5.26
C LYS A 48 -8.04 14.60 -5.52
N PRO A 49 -6.95 14.10 -6.13
CA PRO A 49 -5.80 14.94 -6.43
C PRO A 49 -6.18 15.99 -7.47
N GLU A 50 -5.68 17.23 -7.31
CA GLU A 50 -5.91 18.34 -8.25
C GLU A 50 -5.49 18.00 -9.68
N SER A 51 -4.48 17.14 -9.83
CA SER A 51 -4.00 16.67 -11.14
C SER A 51 -4.97 15.72 -11.87
N GLY A 52 -6.03 15.26 -11.20
CA GLY A 52 -6.98 14.28 -11.73
C GLY A 52 -6.37 12.91 -12.04
N ARG A 53 -5.18 12.61 -11.51
CA ARG A 53 -4.43 11.38 -11.81
C ARG A 53 -4.00 10.65 -10.56
N ILE A 54 -4.14 9.33 -10.57
CA ILE A 54 -3.66 8.42 -9.53
C ILE A 54 -2.70 7.42 -10.16
N ALA A 55 -1.52 7.24 -9.57
CA ALA A 55 -0.64 6.14 -9.91
C ALA A 55 -0.81 5.01 -8.89
N VAL A 56 -1.03 3.79 -9.38
CA VAL A 56 -1.03 2.57 -8.58
C VAL A 56 0.23 1.79 -8.95
N LYS A 57 1.09 1.55 -7.96
CA LYS A 57 2.31 0.75 -8.08
C LYS A 57 2.12 -0.54 -7.30
N VAL A 58 2.37 -1.67 -7.95
CA VAL A 58 2.33 -3.01 -7.36
C VAL A 58 3.73 -3.58 -7.43
N ILE A 59 4.25 -4.06 -6.30
CA ILE A 59 5.56 -4.69 -6.20
C ILE A 59 5.35 -6.09 -5.65
N ASN A 60 5.87 -7.11 -6.34
CA ASN A 60 5.77 -8.49 -5.85
C ASN A 60 6.92 -8.83 -4.88
N HIS A 61 6.90 -10.04 -4.33
CA HIS A 61 7.91 -10.52 -3.39
C HIS A 61 9.30 -10.77 -4.02
N LEU A 62 9.41 -10.82 -5.35
CA LEU A 62 10.67 -10.91 -6.08
C LEU A 62 11.28 -9.53 -6.36
N GLY A 63 10.54 -8.46 -6.08
CA GLY A 63 10.93 -7.09 -6.38
C GLY A 63 10.51 -6.61 -7.78
N ASP A 64 9.72 -7.38 -8.53
CA ASP A 64 9.18 -6.91 -9.80
C ASP A 64 8.13 -5.84 -9.56
N GLU A 65 8.21 -4.75 -10.32
CA GLU A 65 7.35 -3.60 -10.18
C GLU A 65 6.46 -3.42 -11.42
N VAL A 66 5.17 -3.21 -11.21
CA VAL A 66 4.22 -2.78 -12.24
C VAL A 66 3.56 -1.49 -11.76
N MET A 67 3.42 -0.52 -12.65
CA MET A 67 2.75 0.74 -12.35
C MET A 67 1.70 1.07 -13.42
N LYS A 68 0.55 1.55 -12.98
CA LYS A 68 -0.51 2.05 -13.86
C LYS A 68 -1.03 3.39 -13.37
N VAL A 69 -1.19 4.33 -14.29
CA VAL A 69 -1.77 5.65 -14.01
C VAL A 69 -3.23 5.65 -14.49
N PHE A 70 -4.12 6.06 -13.60
CA PHE A 70 -5.54 6.24 -13.83
C PHE A 70 -5.87 7.73 -13.88
N ARG A 71 -6.81 8.11 -14.74
CA ARG A 71 -7.46 9.43 -14.73
C ARG A 71 -8.81 9.29 -14.05
N ILE A 72 -9.16 10.28 -13.23
CA ILE A 72 -10.43 10.32 -12.51
C ILE A 72 -11.19 11.57 -12.96
N ASP A 73 -12.37 11.37 -13.51
CA ASP A 73 -13.27 12.44 -13.97
C ASP A 73 -13.99 13.14 -12.82
#